data_AF-Q5DAM3-F1
#
_entry.id   AF-Q5DAM3-F1
#
_cell.length_a   1.000
_cell.length_b   1.000
_cell.length_c   1.000
_cell.angle_alpha   90.00
_cell.angle_beta   90.00
_cell.angle_gamma   90.00
#
_symmetry.space_group_name_H-M   'P 1'
#
loop_
_entity.id
_entity.type
_entity.pdbx_description
1 polymer ?
#
loop_
_entity_poly.entity_id
_entity_poly.type
_entity_poly.pdbx_seq_one_letter_code
_entity_poly.pdbx_strand_id
1 'polypeptide(L)'
;MSCDISPIFASLVSSIKPTTPKLSTLEEGKKKVTDKLSTKLSSSTGYEFSFQTRAESLHSSLKVLSNYLKRIHQLTAGTLGNSTKQRLHAELTENVTVLIEQCTLLLAQLKDLIHTPVTNSTEDTSRVDKRTKSINNDDDDVTNSKNQLVSHRLTIHKLLSEELDSLKKLRESEIKRQQRLVEFSGNLANGVRAVSASGTNVLLI
;
A
#
# COMPACT_ATOMS: atom_id res chain seq x y z
N MET A 1 -2.85 -10.67 -15.48
CA MET A 1 -4.16 -10.18 -14.99
C MET A 1 -3.96 -9.73 -13.55
N SER A 2 -3.65 -8.45 -13.31
CA SER A 2 -3.59 -7.92 -11.92
C SER A 2 -5.04 -7.72 -11.47
N CYS A 3 -5.49 -8.47 -10.47
CA CYS A 3 -6.81 -8.26 -9.89
C CYS A 3 -6.86 -6.87 -9.26
N ASP A 4 -7.88 -6.08 -9.61
CA ASP A 4 -8.13 -4.78 -8.97
C ASP A 4 -8.69 -5.05 -7.56
N ILE A 5 -7.84 -4.86 -6.54
CA ILE A 5 -8.24 -5.09 -5.15
C ILE A 5 -9.00 -3.90 -4.55
N SER A 6 -9.13 -2.78 -5.28
CA SER A 6 -9.76 -1.55 -4.80
C SER A 6 -11.13 -1.75 -4.12
N PRO A 7 -12.10 -2.52 -4.67
CA PRO A 7 -13.41 -2.69 -4.04
C PRO A 7 -13.34 -3.50 -2.74
N ILE A 8 -12.51 -4.55 -2.72
CA ILE A 8 -12.32 -5.41 -1.54
C ILE A 8 -11.56 -4.63 -0.46
N PHE A 9 -10.51 -3.91 -0.86
CA PHE A 9 -9.71 -3.06 0.01
C PHE A 9 -10.55 -1.95 0.64
N ALA A 10 -11.33 -1.21 -0.15
CA ALA A 10 -12.20 -0.15 0.37
C ALA A 10 -13.24 -0.71 1.35
N SER A 11 -13.83 -1.87 1.04
CA SER A 11 -14.76 -2.55 1.95
C SER A 11 -14.09 -2.91 3.27
N LEU A 12 -12.92 -3.55 3.21
CA LEU A 12 -12.15 -3.92 4.40
C LEU A 12 -11.78 -2.66 5.19
N VAL A 13 -11.08 -1.70 4.59
CA VAL A 13 -10.65 -0.48 5.28
C VAL A 13 -11.81 0.33 5.85
N SER A 14 -12.95 0.42 5.16
CA SER A 14 -14.15 1.08 5.69
C SER A 14 -14.75 0.36 6.90
N SER A 15 -14.53 -0.95 7.05
CA SER A 15 -14.95 -1.74 8.21
C SER A 15 -14.09 -1.46 9.45
N ILE A 16 -12.95 -0.79 9.30
CA ILE A 16 -12.13 -0.25 10.41
C ILE A 16 -12.66 1.11 10.87
N LYS A 17 -13.64 1.72 10.18
CA LYS A 17 -14.10 3.05 10.56
C LYS A 17 -14.54 3.08 12.01
N PRO A 18 -14.07 4.07 12.79
CA PRO A 18 -14.66 4.31 14.09
C PRO A 18 -16.13 4.64 13.87
N THR A 19 -17.02 4.00 14.62
CA THR A 19 -18.41 4.43 14.76
C THR A 19 -18.39 5.86 15.30
N THR A 20 -18.40 6.83 14.39
CA THR A 20 -18.58 8.24 14.74
C THR A 20 -19.94 8.37 15.45
N PRO A 21 -20.01 9.01 16.63
CA PRO A 21 -21.30 9.37 17.18
C PRO A 21 -21.89 10.41 16.23
N LYS A 22 -23.07 10.13 15.69
CA LYS A 22 -23.85 11.10 14.91
C LYS A 22 -23.95 12.39 15.71
N LEU A 23 -23.24 13.43 15.28
CA LEU A 23 -23.48 14.78 15.74
C LEU A 23 -24.80 15.22 15.10
N SER A 24 -25.91 14.98 15.82
CA SER A 24 -27.19 15.60 15.49
C SER A 24 -27.12 17.08 15.84
N THR A 25 -26.97 17.90 14.81
CA THR A 25 -27.29 19.33 14.84
C THR A 25 -28.82 19.51 14.95
N LEU A 26 -29.25 20.64 15.54
CA LEU A 26 -30.62 21.11 15.87
C LEU A 26 -31.16 20.59 17.23
N GLU A 27 -31.54 21.39 18.24
CA GLU A 27 -32.02 22.79 18.31
C GLU A 27 -31.66 23.43 19.68
N GLU A 28 -31.72 24.75 19.69
CA GLU A 28 -31.40 25.72 20.74
C GLU A 28 -32.36 25.66 21.96
N GLY A 29 -31.84 25.69 23.20
CA GLY A 29 -32.72 25.77 24.38
C GLY A 29 -32.08 25.61 25.78
N LYS A 30 -31.49 26.68 26.31
CA LYS A 30 -31.28 27.06 27.74
C LYS A 30 -31.34 25.97 28.85
N LYS A 31 -30.22 25.73 29.55
CA LYS A 31 -29.98 26.03 31.00
C LYS A 31 -28.69 25.38 31.53
N LYS A 32 -27.91 26.16 32.30
CA LYS A 32 -26.74 25.74 33.11
C LYS A 32 -27.08 24.63 34.11
N VAL A 33 -26.25 23.59 34.21
CA VAL A 33 -25.70 23.04 35.47
C VAL A 33 -24.34 22.41 35.17
N THR A 34 -23.35 22.80 35.97
CA THR A 34 -22.00 22.23 36.07
C THR A 34 -22.05 20.78 36.51
N ASP A 35 -21.42 19.86 35.78
CA ASP A 35 -20.66 18.80 36.45
C ASP A 35 -19.57 18.21 35.57
N LYS A 36 -18.46 17.87 36.23
CA LYS A 36 -17.19 17.45 35.65
C LYS A 36 -17.36 16.15 34.84
N LEU A 37 -17.42 16.27 33.52
CA LEU A 37 -17.23 15.14 32.60
C LEU A 37 -16.07 15.47 31.66
N SER A 38 -14.85 15.44 32.20
CA SER A 38 -13.64 15.42 31.39
C SER A 38 -13.53 14.05 30.72
N THR A 39 -14.18 13.98 29.56
CA THR A 39 -13.90 13.18 28.36
C THR A 39 -12.59 12.38 28.43
N LYS A 40 -12.65 11.18 29.01
CA LYS A 40 -11.65 10.13 28.82
C LYS A 40 -12.04 9.31 27.57
N LEU A 41 -12.12 9.98 26.43
CA LEU A 41 -12.30 9.34 25.12
C LEU A 41 -11.17 9.86 24.24
N SER A 42 -10.54 8.96 23.48
CA SER A 42 -9.63 9.24 22.35
C SER A 42 -8.12 9.01 22.54
N SER A 43 -7.71 7.82 23.00
CA SER A 43 -6.38 7.29 22.59
C SER A 43 -6.46 6.06 21.67
N SER A 44 -7.54 5.25 21.76
CA SER A 44 -7.75 4.07 20.90
C SER A 44 -8.18 4.44 19.47
N THR A 45 -9.01 5.47 19.30
CA THR A 45 -9.46 5.97 17.98
C THR A 45 -8.35 6.57 17.15
N GLY A 46 -7.33 7.17 17.78
CA GLY A 46 -6.18 7.72 17.07
C GLY A 46 -5.35 6.64 16.38
N TYR A 47 -5.26 5.45 16.98
CA TYR A 47 -4.50 4.33 16.44
C TYR A 47 -5.19 3.69 15.23
N GLU A 48 -6.50 3.49 15.30
CA GLU A 48 -7.32 3.00 14.17
C GLU A 48 -7.30 3.97 13.00
N PHE A 49 -7.49 5.26 13.26
CA PHE A 49 -7.40 6.30 12.26
C PHE A 49 -6.01 6.33 11.61
N SER A 50 -4.94 6.13 12.39
CA SER A 50 -3.57 6.09 11.87
C SER A 50 -3.28 4.86 10.99
N PHE A 51 -3.83 3.70 11.32
CA PHE A 51 -3.71 2.48 10.52
C PHE A 51 -4.48 2.64 9.20
N GLN A 52 -5.74 3.06 9.28
CA GLN A 52 -6.60 3.27 8.12
C GLN A 52 -5.99 4.29 7.15
N THR A 53 -5.57 5.45 7.65
CA THR A 53 -4.95 6.50 6.82
C THR A 53 -3.68 6.00 6.13
N ARG A 54 -2.82 5.24 6.83
CA ARG A 54 -1.60 4.69 6.24
C ARG A 54 -1.91 3.59 5.21
N ALA A 55 -2.89 2.75 5.46
CA ALA A 55 -3.33 1.74 4.49
C ALA A 55 -3.88 2.41 3.22
N GLU A 56 -4.73 3.43 3.34
CA GLU A 56 -5.30 4.18 2.20
C GLU A 56 -4.19 4.88 1.39
N SER A 57 -3.24 5.51 2.06
CA SER A 57 -2.07 6.13 1.42
C SER A 57 -1.22 5.11 0.66
N LEU A 58 -0.97 3.93 1.25
CA LEU A 58 -0.24 2.84 0.61
C LEU A 58 -0.98 2.33 -0.62
N HIS A 59 -2.29 2.10 -0.53
CA HIS A 59 -3.11 1.66 -1.66
C HIS A 59 -3.12 2.69 -2.80
N SER A 60 -3.25 3.98 -2.49
CA SER A 60 -3.13 5.05 -3.48
C SER A 60 -1.75 5.04 -4.17
N SER A 61 -0.68 4.83 -3.39
CA SER A 61 0.68 4.73 -3.93
C SER A 61 0.86 3.53 -4.85
N LEU A 62 0.30 2.37 -4.50
CA LEU A 62 0.29 1.16 -5.34
C LEU A 62 -0.49 1.39 -6.65
N LYS A 63 -1.60 2.14 -6.61
CA LYS A 63 -2.35 2.52 -7.81
C LYS A 63 -1.53 3.42 -8.74
N VAL A 64 -0.80 4.39 -8.19
CA VAL A 64 0.13 5.23 -8.97
C VAL A 64 1.24 4.37 -9.58
N LEU A 65 1.82 3.46 -8.81
CA LEU A 65 2.85 2.52 -9.28
C LEU A 65 2.34 1.65 -10.45
N SER A 66 1.12 1.11 -10.34
CA SER A 66 0.45 0.36 -11.40
C SER A 66 0.29 1.19 -12.68
N ASN A 67 -0.11 2.45 -12.55
CA ASN A 67 -0.24 3.36 -13.71
C ASN A 67 1.11 3.68 -14.36
N TYR A 68 2.16 3.87 -13.57
CA TYR A 68 3.50 4.07 -14.11
C TYR A 68 4.00 2.83 -14.85
N LEU A 69 3.80 1.63 -14.30
CA LEU A 69 4.16 0.38 -14.99
C LEU A 69 3.38 0.18 -16.30
N LYS A 70 2.09 0.53 -16.35
CA LYS A 70 1.31 0.52 -17.61
C LYS A 70 1.89 1.50 -18.63
N ARG A 71 2.32 2.68 -18.19
CA ARG A 71 2.93 3.68 -19.08
C ARG A 71 4.32 3.25 -19.57
N ILE A 72 5.14 2.63 -18.71
CA ILE A 72 6.41 1.98 -19.11
C ILE A 72 6.14 0.93 -20.19
N HIS A 73 5.16 0.05 -19.95
CA HIS A 73 4.76 -0.98 -20.90
C HIS A 73 4.38 -0.40 -22.27
N GLN A 74 3.61 0.70 -22.30
CA GLN A 74 3.25 1.38 -23.56
C GLN A 74 4.45 2.04 -24.23
N LEU A 75 5.34 2.67 -23.45
CA LEU A 75 6.50 3.39 -23.97
C LEU A 75 7.57 2.46 -24.54
N THR A 76 7.80 1.30 -23.93
CA THR A 76 8.87 0.35 -24.32
C THR A 76 8.83 -0.05 -25.79
N ALA A 77 7.66 -0.20 -26.41
CA ALA A 77 7.58 -0.54 -27.84
C ALA A 77 8.10 0.60 -28.75
N GLY A 78 8.04 1.84 -28.29
CA GLY A 78 8.41 3.03 -29.05
C GLY A 78 9.75 3.65 -28.65
N THR A 79 10.52 3.04 -27.74
CA THR A 79 11.81 3.60 -27.29
C THR A 79 12.91 3.46 -28.34
N LEU A 80 12.84 2.46 -29.22
CA LEU A 80 13.91 2.18 -30.16
C LEU A 80 14.00 3.27 -31.23
N GLY A 81 15.19 3.86 -31.39
CA GLY A 81 15.42 4.96 -32.34
C GLY A 81 14.82 6.31 -31.93
N ASN A 82 14.22 6.42 -30.73
CA ASN A 82 13.64 7.66 -30.22
C ASN A 82 14.27 8.02 -28.86
N SER A 83 15.27 8.89 -28.90
CA SER A 83 16.05 9.31 -27.71
C SER A 83 15.18 9.96 -26.63
N THR A 84 14.16 10.74 -27.02
CA THR A 84 13.22 11.37 -26.08
C THR A 84 12.39 10.31 -25.34
N LYS A 85 11.83 9.33 -26.05
CA LYS A 85 11.07 8.23 -25.45
C LYS A 85 11.96 7.33 -24.59
N GLN A 86 13.20 7.09 -25.01
CA GLN A 86 14.19 6.34 -24.22
C GLN A 86 14.53 7.05 -22.91
N ARG A 87 14.72 8.38 -22.94
CA ARG A 87 14.95 9.18 -21.74
C ARG A 87 13.75 9.14 -20.79
N LEU A 88 12.54 9.38 -21.32
CA LEU A 88 11.30 9.33 -20.53
C LEU A 88 11.07 7.94 -19.92
N HIS A 89 11.40 6.88 -20.67
CA HIS A 89 11.30 5.51 -20.20
C HIS A 89 12.27 5.24 -19.04
N ALA A 90 13.53 5.67 -19.16
CA ALA A 90 14.53 5.54 -18.10
C ALA A 90 14.11 6.31 -16.83
N GLU A 91 13.67 7.57 -16.98
CA GLU A 91 13.19 8.39 -15.87
C GLU A 91 11.98 7.78 -15.17
N LEU A 92 11.01 7.27 -15.94
CA LEU A 92 9.83 6.61 -15.38
C LEU A 92 10.19 5.30 -14.66
N THR A 93 11.18 4.56 -15.18
CA THR A 93 11.71 3.34 -14.55
C THR A 93 12.39 3.64 -13.22
N GLU A 94 13.12 4.75 -13.14
CA GLU A 94 13.73 5.23 -11.90
C GLU A 94 12.65 5.63 -10.88
N ASN A 95 11.66 6.41 -11.30
CA ASN A 95 10.54 6.80 -10.45
C ASN A 95 9.76 5.60 -9.90
N VAL A 96 9.58 4.55 -10.70
CA VAL A 96 8.98 3.27 -10.28
C VAL A 96 9.82 2.59 -9.20
N THR A 97 11.14 2.65 -9.30
CA THR A 97 12.07 2.05 -8.32
C THR A 97 11.94 2.75 -6.97
N VAL A 98 12.01 4.09 -6.98
CA VAL A 98 11.84 4.91 -5.77
C VAL A 98 10.46 4.68 -5.13
N LEU A 99 9.40 4.62 -5.94
CA LEU A 99 8.05 4.41 -5.43
C LEU A 99 7.87 3.01 -4.82
N ILE A 100 8.54 1.98 -5.34
CA ILE A 100 8.56 0.64 -4.74
C ILE A 100 9.25 0.66 -3.37
N GLU A 101 10.35 1.39 -3.22
CA GLU A 101 11.04 1.54 -1.93
C GLU A 101 10.14 2.24 -0.91
N GLN A 102 9.49 3.34 -1.31
CA GLN A 102 8.51 4.05 -0.47
C GLN A 102 7.34 3.15 -0.07
N CYS A 103 6.76 2.39 -1.00
CA CYS A 103 5.67 1.44 -0.70
C CYS A 103 6.14 0.33 0.25
N THR A 104 7.38 -0.15 0.10
CA THR A 104 7.96 -1.18 0.98
C THR A 104 8.16 -0.63 2.40
N LEU A 105 8.62 0.61 2.53
CA LEU A 105 8.77 1.29 3.82
C LEU A 105 7.41 1.50 4.50
N LEU A 106 6.42 2.00 3.77
CA LEU A 106 5.05 2.20 4.27
C LEU A 106 4.42 0.88 4.73
N LEU A 107 4.68 -0.22 4.01
CA LEU A 107 4.19 -1.54 4.36
C LEU A 107 4.83 -2.07 5.65
N ALA A 108 6.13 -1.85 5.84
CA ALA A 108 6.82 -2.16 7.11
C ALA A 108 6.24 -1.35 8.27
N GLN A 109 6.05 -0.03 8.08
CA GLN A 109 5.40 0.82 9.08
C GLN A 109 3.97 0.38 9.40
N LEU A 110 3.21 -0.07 8.39
CA LEU A 110 1.86 -0.56 8.57
C LEU A 110 1.85 -1.86 9.40
N LYS A 111 2.83 -2.75 9.21
CA LYS A 111 3.01 -3.98 9.98
C LYS A 111 3.26 -3.71 11.47
N ASP A 112 4.05 -2.68 11.77
CA ASP A 112 4.36 -2.30 13.14
C ASP A 112 3.09 -1.86 13.90
N LEU A 113 2.18 -1.15 13.23
CA LEU A 113 0.89 -0.73 13.78
C LEU A 113 -0.12 -1.87 14.03
N ILE A 114 0.15 -3.08 13.53
CA ILE A 114 -0.71 -4.25 13.78
C ILE A 114 -0.43 -4.82 15.17
N HIS A 115 0.83 -4.78 15.62
CA HIS A 115 1.29 -5.50 16.80
C HIS A 115 1.43 -4.62 18.04
N THR A 116 1.31 -3.30 17.90
CA THR A 116 1.33 -2.41 19.06
C THR A 116 0.09 -2.66 19.93
N PRO A 117 0.28 -3.12 21.17
CA PRO A 117 -0.83 -3.44 22.03
C PRO A 117 -1.53 -2.15 22.45
N VAL A 118 -2.86 -2.20 22.52
CA VAL A 118 -3.68 -1.19 23.19
C VAL A 118 -3.43 -1.32 24.70
N THR A 119 -2.25 -0.93 25.18
CA THR A 119 -1.93 -0.88 26.61
C THR A 119 -2.30 0.50 27.15
N ASN A 120 -3.60 0.70 27.37
CA ASN A 120 -4.03 1.49 28.52
C ASN A 120 -4.37 0.51 29.64
N SER A 121 -3.34 -0.02 30.31
CA SER A 121 -3.49 -0.59 31.65
C SER A 121 -2.30 -0.13 32.47
N THR A 122 -2.25 1.17 32.71
CA THR A 122 -1.34 1.78 33.68
C THR A 122 -1.95 1.58 35.08
N GLU A 123 -1.40 0.59 35.76
CA GLU A 123 -1.02 0.57 37.18
C GLU A 123 -2.08 0.61 38.30
N ASP A 124 -1.67 -0.03 39.40
CA ASP A 124 -2.20 0.05 40.77
C ASP A 124 -3.51 -0.70 41.06
N THR A 125 -3.62 -1.59 42.03
CA THR A 125 -2.86 -1.80 43.27
C THR A 125 -3.22 -3.17 43.85
N SER A 126 -2.28 -3.74 44.59
CA SER A 126 -2.50 -4.58 45.77
C SER A 126 -3.95 -4.69 46.28
N ARG A 127 -4.55 -5.88 46.14
CA ARG A 127 -5.32 -6.57 47.20
C ARG A 127 -5.81 -7.90 46.67
N VAL A 128 -5.04 -8.94 46.98
CA VAL A 128 -5.56 -10.28 47.17
C VAL A 128 -6.49 -10.19 48.37
N ASP A 129 -7.75 -9.83 48.15
CA ASP A 129 -8.79 -10.09 49.14
C ASP A 129 -10.11 -10.44 48.45
N LYS A 130 -10.56 -11.64 48.82
CA LYS A 130 -11.80 -12.29 48.45
C LYS A 130 -12.98 -11.33 48.45
N ARG A 131 -13.57 -11.09 47.28
CA ARG A 131 -15.03 -10.92 47.19
C ARG A 131 -15.56 -11.36 45.83
N THR A 132 -16.07 -12.58 45.82
CA THR A 132 -17.07 -13.05 44.88
C THR A 132 -18.26 -12.08 44.85
N LYS A 133 -18.51 -11.44 43.70
CA LYS A 133 -19.85 -11.16 43.16
C LYS A 133 -19.78 -10.42 41.82
N SER A 134 -20.16 -11.15 40.77
CA SER A 134 -21.00 -10.70 39.65
C SER A 134 -20.61 -9.40 38.94
N ILE A 135 -19.87 -9.52 37.82
CA ILE A 135 -19.92 -8.58 36.70
C ILE A 135 -19.83 -9.38 35.38
N ASN A 136 -21.01 -9.61 34.80
CA ASN A 136 -21.40 -9.69 33.40
C ASN A 136 -20.34 -9.99 32.30
N ASN A 137 -20.55 -11.12 31.60
CA ASN A 137 -20.46 -11.48 30.17
C ASN A 137 -19.88 -10.53 29.07
N ASP A 138 -19.29 -9.37 29.36
CA ASP A 138 -18.79 -8.43 28.34
C ASP A 138 -17.30 -8.65 27.97
N ASP A 139 -16.52 -9.39 28.78
CA ASP A 139 -15.09 -9.63 28.51
C ASP A 139 -14.83 -10.60 27.34
N ASP A 140 -15.75 -11.54 27.09
CA ASP A 140 -15.65 -12.47 25.95
C ASP A 140 -15.93 -11.77 24.61
N ASP A 141 -16.82 -10.77 24.58
CA ASP A 141 -17.16 -10.02 23.36
C ASP A 141 -16.04 -9.01 23.01
N VAL A 142 -15.44 -8.38 24.02
CA VAL A 142 -14.32 -7.44 23.84
C VAL A 142 -13.05 -8.15 23.37
N THR A 143 -12.77 -9.36 23.86
CA THR A 143 -11.61 -10.16 23.40
C THR A 143 -11.83 -10.70 21.98
N ASN A 144 -13.04 -11.13 21.64
CA ASN A 144 -13.41 -11.54 20.28
C ASN A 144 -13.28 -10.38 19.27
N SER A 145 -13.80 -9.19 19.60
CA SER A 145 -13.72 -7.99 18.75
C SER A 145 -12.27 -7.54 18.50
N LYS A 146 -11.41 -7.57 19.53
CA LYS A 146 -9.97 -7.27 19.37
C LYS A 146 -9.26 -8.26 18.46
N ASN A 147 -9.54 -9.56 18.61
CA ASN A 147 -8.97 -10.58 17.74
C ASN A 147 -9.43 -10.40 16.28
N GLN A 148 -10.71 -10.07 16.07
CA GLN A 148 -11.24 -9.76 14.73
C GLN A 148 -10.57 -8.53 14.11
N LEU A 149 -10.36 -7.45 14.87
CA LEU A 149 -9.67 -6.25 14.40
C LEU A 149 -8.22 -6.54 13.99
N VAL A 150 -7.48 -7.33 14.78
CA VAL A 150 -6.11 -7.74 14.46
C VAL A 150 -6.10 -8.61 13.19
N SER A 151 -7.00 -9.60 13.08
CA SER A 151 -7.15 -10.42 11.87
C SER A 151 -7.50 -9.59 10.63
N HIS A 152 -8.34 -8.57 10.79
CA HIS A 152 -8.74 -7.69 9.72
C HIS A 152 -7.57 -6.81 9.24
N ARG A 153 -6.80 -6.22 10.17
CA ARG A 153 -5.57 -5.47 9.86
C ARG A 153 -4.51 -6.35 9.18
N LEU A 154 -4.33 -7.59 9.64
CA LEU A 154 -3.45 -8.57 9.01
C LEU A 154 -3.87 -8.90 7.58
N THR A 155 -5.19 -9.01 7.34
CA THR A 155 -5.74 -9.28 6.00
C THR A 155 -5.46 -8.11 5.06
N ILE A 156 -5.67 -6.87 5.49
CA ILE A 156 -5.32 -5.68 4.70
C ILE A 156 -3.84 -5.65 4.37
N HIS A 157 -2.98 -5.85 5.37
CA HIS A 157 -1.55 -5.88 5.15
C HIS A 157 -1.14 -6.97 4.16
N LYS A 158 -1.73 -8.16 4.25
CA LYS A 158 -1.49 -9.26 3.31
C LYS A 158 -1.87 -8.87 1.88
N LEU A 159 -3.06 -8.31 1.67
CA LEU A 159 -3.51 -7.88 0.34
C LEU A 159 -2.60 -6.81 -0.28
N LEU A 160 -2.21 -5.81 0.51
CA LEU A 160 -1.29 -4.77 0.05
C LEU A 160 0.11 -5.33 -0.27
N SER A 161 0.57 -6.32 0.51
CA SER A 161 1.83 -7.01 0.25
C SER A 161 1.80 -7.81 -1.04
N GLU A 162 0.72 -8.56 -1.26
CA GLU A 162 0.53 -9.36 -2.48
C GLU A 162 0.44 -8.46 -3.73
N GLU A 163 -0.24 -7.32 -3.63
CA GLU A 163 -0.30 -6.34 -4.72
C GLU A 163 1.09 -5.75 -5.03
N LEU A 164 1.83 -5.33 -3.99
CA LEU A 164 3.20 -4.81 -4.16
C LEU A 164 4.12 -5.85 -4.83
N ASP A 165 4.04 -7.11 -4.39
CA ASP A 165 4.84 -8.20 -4.98
C ASP A 165 4.45 -8.49 -6.43
N SER A 166 3.16 -8.41 -6.77
CA SER A 166 2.69 -8.49 -8.16
C SER A 166 3.28 -7.35 -9.02
N LEU A 167 3.31 -6.12 -8.50
CA LEU A 167 3.87 -4.97 -9.21
C LEU A 167 5.41 -5.07 -9.34
N LYS A 168 6.12 -5.60 -8.35
CA LYS A 168 7.56 -5.90 -8.44
C LYS A 168 7.85 -6.92 -9.54
N LYS A 169 7.08 -8.00 -9.63
CA LYS A 169 7.20 -9.00 -10.71
C LYS A 169 6.92 -8.39 -12.09
N LEU A 170 5.92 -7.51 -12.18
CA LEU A 170 5.62 -6.80 -13.43
C LEU A 170 6.78 -5.90 -13.86
N ARG A 171 7.37 -5.13 -12.93
CA ARG A 171 8.58 -4.33 -13.20
C ARG A 171 9.71 -5.20 -13.74
N GLU A 172 9.99 -6.33 -13.10
CA GLU A 172 11.07 -7.23 -13.55
C GLU A 172 10.82 -7.78 -14.96
N SER A 173 9.56 -8.12 -15.28
CA SER A 173 9.16 -8.53 -16.62
C SER A 173 9.41 -7.42 -17.66
N GLU A 174 9.08 -6.17 -17.33
CA GLU A 174 9.31 -5.01 -18.20
C GLU A 174 10.80 -4.72 -18.41
N ILE A 175 11.63 -4.85 -17.37
CA ILE A 175 13.10 -4.74 -17.51
C ILE A 175 13.63 -5.79 -18.48
N LYS A 176 13.23 -7.06 -18.32
CA LYS A 176 13.62 -8.15 -19.24
C LYS A 176 13.12 -7.91 -20.66
N ARG A 177 11.95 -7.29 -20.83
CA ARG A 177 11.41 -6.93 -22.14
C ARG A 177 12.24 -5.83 -22.81
N GLN A 178 12.58 -4.79 -22.06
CA GLN A 178 13.43 -3.70 -22.55
C GLN A 178 14.81 -4.22 -22.96
N GLN A 179 15.43 -5.06 -22.13
CA GLN A 179 16.73 -5.66 -22.42
C GLN A 179 16.70 -6.47 -23.73
N ARG A 180 15.71 -7.35 -23.90
CA ARG A 180 15.53 -8.11 -25.14
C ARG A 180 15.39 -7.20 -26.36
N LEU A 181 14.60 -6.12 -26.27
CA LEU A 181 14.46 -5.17 -27.38
C LEU A 181 15.79 -4.52 -27.76
N VAL A 182 16.60 -4.14 -26.77
CA VAL A 182 17.94 -3.59 -27.00
C VAL A 182 18.84 -4.63 -27.68
N GLU A 183 18.87 -5.87 -27.18
CA GLU A 183 19.64 -6.98 -27.75
C GLU A 183 19.23 -7.28 -29.19
N PHE A 184 17.93 -7.38 -29.49
CA PHE A 184 17.42 -7.57 -30.85
C PHE A 184 17.87 -6.45 -31.79
N SER A 185 17.82 -5.20 -31.33
CA SER A 185 18.26 -4.07 -32.13
C SER A 185 19.78 -4.08 -32.38
N GLY A 186 20.58 -4.48 -31.40
CA GLY A 186 22.03 -4.62 -31.54
C GLY A 186 22.40 -5.74 -32.51
N ASN A 187 21.75 -6.90 -32.39
CA ASN A 187 21.93 -8.03 -33.30
C ASN A 187 21.53 -7.66 -34.74
N LEU A 188 20.43 -6.92 -34.92
CA LEU A 188 20.03 -6.41 -36.23
C LEU A 188 21.06 -5.43 -36.79
N ALA A 189 21.52 -4.46 -35.99
CA ALA A 189 22.52 -3.49 -36.42
C ALA A 189 23.87 -4.14 -36.79
N ASN A 190 24.25 -5.19 -36.06
CA ASN A 190 25.45 -5.98 -36.36
C ASN A 190 25.26 -6.82 -37.63
N GLY A 191 24.10 -7.43 -37.82
CA GLY A 191 23.75 -8.16 -39.05
C GLY A 191 23.73 -7.26 -40.29
N VAL A 192 23.16 -6.06 -40.19
CA VAL A 192 23.17 -5.07 -41.28
C VAL A 192 24.60 -4.64 -41.64
N ARG A 193 25.45 -4.41 -40.64
CA ARG A 193 26.88 -4.09 -40.88
C ARG A 193 27.63 -5.26 -41.53
N ALA A 194 27.37 -6.49 -41.12
CA ALA A 194 27.99 -7.68 -41.72
C ALA A 194 27.59 -7.86 -43.20
N VAL A 195 26.32 -7.64 -43.55
CA VAL A 195 25.86 -7.65 -44.95
C VAL A 195 26.48 -6.50 -45.77
N SER A 196 26.57 -5.30 -45.19
CA SER A 196 27.19 -4.15 -45.86
C SER A 196 28.69 -4.35 -46.11
N ALA A 197 29.41 -5.03 -45.21
CA ALA A 197 30.82 -5.37 -45.41
C ALA A 197 31.04 -6.48 -46.45
N SER A 198 30.05 -7.36 -46.63
CA SER A 198 30.09 -8.42 -47.66
C SER A 198 29.78 -7.91 -49.07
N GLY A 199 29.11 -6.76 -49.22
CA GLY A 199 28.73 -6.18 -50.51
C GLY A 199 29.82 -5.39 -51.22
N THR A 200 30.91 -5.03 -50.53
CA THR A 200 31.99 -4.17 -51.06
C THR A 200 33.17 -4.92 -51.69
N ASN A 201 33.14 -6.26 -51.78
CA ASN A 201 34.25 -7.06 -52.32
C ASN A 201 34.07 -7.54 -53.78
N VAL A 202 33.20 -6.91 -54.57
CA VAL A 202 33.06 -7.20 -56.00
C VAL A 202 33.18 -5.91 -56.82
N LEU A 203 34.40 -5.41 -57.01
CA LEU A 203 34.94 -4.94 -58.30
C LEU A 203 36.33 -4.31 -58.11
N LEU A 204 37.35 -4.88 -58.75
CA LEU A 204 38.28 -4.21 -59.68
C LEU A 204 39.42 -5.19 -59.99
N ILE A 205 39.26 -5.88 -61.13
CA ILE A 205 40.36 -6.42 -61.94
C ILE A 205 40.80 -5.30 -62.87
#